data_AF-A0A851G2X6-F1
#
_entry.id   AF-A0A851G2X6-F1
#
_cell.length_a   1.000
_cell.length_b   1.000
_cell.length_c   1.000
_cell.angle_alpha   90.00
_cell.angle_beta   90.00
_cell.angle_gamma   90.00
#
_symmetry.space_group_name_H-M   'P 1'
#
loop_
_entity.id
_entity.type
_entity.pdbx_description
1 polymer ?
#
loop_
_entity_poly.entity_id
_entity_poly.type
_entity_poly.pdbx_seq_one_letter_code
_entity_poly.pdbx_strand_id
1 'polypeptide(L)' 'MRTKEATPADYKRIFEEMPGGAPVLEELTRRFGREAYVKGGTEGDRETCYRAGQRSVLDFILNQINRADGVEDDVEA' A
#
# COMPACT_ATOMS: atom_id res chain seq x y z
N MET A 1 9.72 25.56 -1.10
CA MET A 1 8.81 25.02 -0.06
C MET A 1 9.46 23.78 0.50
N ARG A 2 9.73 23.72 1.82
CA ARG A 2 10.36 22.55 2.44
C ARG A 2 9.22 21.65 2.92
N THR A 3 8.97 20.56 2.20
CA THR A 3 7.89 19.62 2.53
C THR A 3 8.29 18.84 3.78
N LYS A 4 7.43 18.80 4.80
CA LYS A 4 7.63 17.92 5.95
C LYS A 4 7.47 16.48 5.47
N GLU A 5 8.34 15.58 5.92
CA GLU A 5 8.19 14.15 5.66
C GLU A 5 6.89 13.65 6.31
N ALA A 6 6.14 12.82 5.58
CA ALA A 6 4.91 12.24 6.08
C ALA A 6 5.23 11.19 7.15
N THR A 7 4.54 11.27 8.29
CA THR A 7 4.66 10.32 9.40
C THR A 7 3.59 9.22 9.28
N PRO A 8 3.74 8.04 9.93
CA PRO A 8 2.69 7.02 9.99
C PRO A 8 1.31 7.59 10.38
N ALA A 9 1.28 8.48 11.37
CA ALA A 9 0.06 9.15 11.83
C ALA A 9 -0.60 10.03 10.75
N ASP A 10 0.17 10.55 9.78
CA ASP A 10 -0.40 11.32 8.67
C ASP A 10 -1.14 10.40 7.68
N TYR A 11 -0.66 9.18 7.45
CA TYR A 11 -1.35 8.19 6.60
C TYR A 11 -2.68 7.77 7.23
N LYS A 12 -2.67 7.40 8.51
CA LYS A 12 -3.90 7.07 9.25
C LYS A 12 -4.92 8.20 9.21
N ARG A 13 -4.48 9.43 9.50
CA ARG A 13 -5.36 10.60 9.45
C ARG A 13 -6.02 10.77 8.08
N ILE A 14 -5.25 10.66 6.99
CA ILE A 14 -5.76 10.88 5.64
C ILE A 14 -6.69 9.75 5.19
N PHE A 15 -6.32 8.50 5.43
CA PHE A 15 -7.03 7.35 4.87
C PHE A 15 -8.14 6.81 5.76
N GLU A 16 -8.13 7.07 7.07
CA GLU A 16 -9.16 6.55 7.99
C GLU A 16 -9.97 7.64 8.69
N GLU A 17 -9.36 8.77 9.05
CA GLU A 17 -10.03 9.81 9.86
C GLU A 17 -10.69 10.91 9.01
N MET A 18 -10.14 11.21 7.84
CA MET A 18 -10.69 12.25 6.95
C MET A 18 -11.88 11.75 6.13
N PRO A 19 -12.91 12.59 5.90
CA PRO A 19 -14.02 12.25 5.01
C PRO A 19 -13.53 11.86 3.62
N GLY A 20 -13.96 10.69 3.14
CA GLY A 20 -13.59 10.17 1.83
C GLY A 20 -12.26 9.41 1.78
N GLY A 21 -11.46 9.40 2.86
CA GLY A 21 -10.22 8.62 2.94
C GLY A 21 -10.43 7.13 2.73
N ALA A 22 -11.35 6.54 3.50
CA ALA A 22 -11.63 5.11 3.45
C ALA A 22 -12.16 4.64 2.06
N PRO A 23 -13.12 5.35 1.41
CA PRO A 23 -13.50 5.05 0.03
C PRO A 23 -12.33 5.09 -0.98
N VAL A 24 -11.39 6.02 -0.81
CA VAL A 24 -10.20 6.09 -1.67
C VAL A 24 -9.28 4.90 -1.42
N LEU A 25 -9.03 4.54 -0.16
CA LEU A 25 -8.21 3.38 0.19
C LEU A 25 -8.82 2.08 -0.36
N GLU A 26 -10.14 1.93 -0.26
CA GLU A 26 -10.87 0.79 -0.82
C GLU A 26 -10.71 0.72 -2.35
N GLU A 27 -10.83 1.85 -3.06
CA GLU A 27 -10.66 1.91 -4.50
C GLU A 27 -9.21 1.58 -4.93
N LEU A 28 -8.21 2.08 -4.20
CA LEU A 28 -6.80 1.72 -4.42
C LEU A 28 -6.60 0.21 -4.23
N THR A 29 -7.17 -0.36 -3.17
CA THR A 29 -7.12 -1.80 -2.89
C THR A 29 -7.75 -2.61 -4.01
N ARG A 30 -8.91 -2.20 -4.54
CA ARG A 30 -9.59 -2.88 -5.64
C ARG A 30 -8.80 -2.85 -6.96
N ARG A 31 -8.05 -1.75 -7.20
CA ARG A 31 -7.24 -1.57 -8.40
C ARG A 31 -5.90 -2.29 -8.33
N PHE A 32 -5.20 -2.18 -7.20
CA PHE A 32 -3.79 -2.54 -7.07
C PHE A 32 -3.53 -3.69 -6.08
N GLY A 33 -4.54 -4.14 -5.33
CA GLY A 33 -4.44 -5.24 -4.38
C GLY A 33 -4.53 -6.65 -4.99
N ARG A 34 -4.65 -6.77 -6.33
CA ARG A 34 -4.82 -8.06 -7.03
C ARG A 34 -3.58 -8.93 -6.90
N GLU A 35 -3.74 -10.25 -7.10
CA GLU A 35 -2.61 -11.18 -7.16
C GLU A 35 -1.55 -10.68 -8.15
N ALA A 36 -0.31 -10.59 -7.64
CA ALA A 36 0.81 -10.14 -8.43
C ALA A 36 1.16 -11.14 -9.52
N TYR A 37 1.02 -12.45 -9.25
CA TYR A 37 1.45 -13.49 -10.16
C TYR A 37 0.57 -13.58 -11.42
N VAL A 38 1.22 -13.60 -12.58
CA VAL A 38 0.58 -13.87 -13.87
C VAL A 38 1.27 -15.04 -14.54
N LYS A 39 0.50 -16.08 -14.83
CA LYS A 39 0.99 -17.28 -15.51
C LYS A 39 1.41 -16.94 -16.95
N GLY A 40 2.65 -17.27 -17.31
CA GLY A 40 3.20 -17.08 -18.65
C GLY A 40 4.72 -17.35 -18.66
N GLY A 41 5.34 -17.29 -19.84
CA GLY A 41 6.80 -17.20 -19.96
C GLY A 41 7.29 -15.78 -19.62
N THR A 42 8.30 -15.29 -20.33
CA THR A 42 8.92 -13.98 -20.07
C THR A 42 7.94 -12.79 -19.99
N GLU A 43 6.86 -12.79 -20.77
CA GLU A 43 5.83 -11.74 -20.69
C GLU A 43 4.97 -11.84 -19.40
N GLY A 44 4.77 -13.06 -18.88
CA GLY A 44 4.11 -13.28 -17.58
C GLY A 44 4.98 -12.79 -16.41
N ASP A 45 6.31 -12.95 -16.51
CA ASP A 45 7.24 -12.44 -15.50
C ASP A 45 7.22 -10.90 -15.44
N ARG A 46 7.19 -10.23 -16.59
CA ARG A 46 7.11 -8.76 -16.65
C ARG A 46 5.82 -8.23 -16.03
N GLU A 47 4.69 -8.81 -16.39
CA GLU A 47 3.39 -8.44 -15.82
C GLU A 47 3.37 -8.72 -14.30
N THR A 48 4.00 -9.81 -13.86
CA THR A 48 4.12 -10.13 -12.44
C THR A 48 4.91 -9.07 -11.68
N CYS A 49 6.07 -8.67 -12.20
CA CYS A 49 6.88 -7.59 -11.62
C CYS A 49 6.12 -6.25 -11.59
N TYR A 50 5.38 -5.94 -12.65
CA TYR A 50 4.58 -4.72 -12.72
C TYR A 50 3.50 -4.69 -11.62
N ARG A 51 2.74 -5.79 -11.47
CA ARG A 51 1.69 -5.89 -10.44
C ARG A 51 2.28 -5.92 -9.02
N ALA A 52 3.39 -6.61 -8.81
CA ALA A 52 4.10 -6.60 -7.53
C ALA A 52 4.55 -5.17 -7.15
N GLY A 53 5.05 -4.40 -8.12
CA GLY A 53 5.42 -3.00 -7.92
C GLY A 53 4.24 -2.09 -7.59
N GLN A 54 3.06 -2.32 -8.19
CA GLN A 54 1.85 -1.60 -7.81
C GLN A 54 1.38 -1.97 -6.40
N ARG A 55 1.45 -3.26 -6.07
CA ARG A 55 1.03 -3.80 -4.78
C ARG A 55 1.90 -3.29 -3.64
N SER A 56 3.22 -3.17 -3.84
CA SER A 56 4.14 -2.70 -2.79
C SER A 56 3.84 -1.28 -2.31
N VAL A 57 3.30 -0.41 -3.16
CA VAL A 57 2.85 0.94 -2.77
C VAL A 57 1.63 0.86 -1.85
N LEU A 58 0.68 0.00 -2.16
CA LEU A 58 -0.49 -0.23 -1.32
C LEU A 58 -0.08 -0.81 0.04
N ASP A 59 0.79 -1.83 0.03
CA ASP A 59 1.30 -2.45 1.25
C ASP A 59 2.06 -1.44 2.12
N PHE A 60 2.81 -0.51 1.51
CA PHE A 60 3.46 0.57 2.25
C PHE A 60 2.45 1.48 2.96
N ILE A 61 1.38 1.89 2.30
CA ILE A 61 0.32 2.73 2.91
C ILE A 61 -0.30 2.00 4.10
N LEU A 62 -0.67 0.73 3.91
CA LEU A 62 -1.28 -0.10 4.96
C LEU A 62 -0.33 -0.30 6.14
N ASN A 63 0.96 -0.54 5.89
CA ASN A 63 1.97 -0.66 6.93
C ASN A 63 2.10 0.64 7.73
N GLN A 64 2.08 1.81 7.08
CA GLN A 64 2.11 3.09 7.78
C GLN A 64 0.88 3.31 8.68
N ILE A 65 -0.30 2.86 8.26
CA ILE A 65 -1.51 2.88 9.09
C ILE A 65 -1.35 1.94 10.29
N ASN A 66 -0.95 0.69 10.05
CA ASN A 66 -0.68 -0.30 11.10
C ASN A 66 0.32 0.21 12.15
N ARG A 67 1.43 0.82 11.72
CA ARG A 67 2.42 1.44 12.60
C ARG A 67 1.84 2.59 13.42
N ALA A 68 0.90 3.37 12.86
CA ALA A 68 0.20 4.42 13.60
C ALA A 68 -0.73 3.85 14.68
N ASP A 69 -1.23 2.62 14.49
CA ASP A 69 -2.01 1.86 15.47
C ASP A 69 -1.14 1.11 16.49
N GLY A 70 0.19 1.20 16.38
CA GLY A 70 1.11 0.49 17.27
C GLY A 70 1.26 -1.00 16.94
N VAL A 71 0.86 -1.42 15.73
CA VAL A 71 1.16 -2.74 15.21
C VAL A 71 2.57 -2.70 14.62
N GLU A 72 3.52 -3.33 15.30
CA GLU A 72 4.85 -3.60 14.76
C GLU A 72 4.79 -4.96 14.04
N ASP A 73 5.12 -4.95 12.75
CA ASP A 73 5.22 -6.18 11.96
C ASP A 73 6.53 -6.85 12.38
N ASP A 74 6.48 -7.72 13.39
CA ASP A 74 7.57 -8.60 13.83
C ASP A 74 7.84 -9.66 12.74
N VAL A 75 8.22 -9.22 11.54
CA VAL A 75 8.73 -10.13 10.51
C VAL A 75 10.19 -10.38 10.86
N GLU A 76 10.43 -11.40 11.68
CA GLU A 76 11.79 -11.92 11.89
C GLU A 76 12.44 -12.17 10.53
N ALA A 77 13.61 -11.55 10.34
CA ALA A 77 14.40 -11.56 9.11
C ALA A 77 15.11 -12.91 8.86
#